data_AF-A0A3D2F9Q5-F1
#
_entry.id   AF-A0A3D2F9Q5-F1
#
_cell.length_a   1.000
_cell.length_b   1.000
_cell.length_c   1.000
_cell.angle_alpha   90.00
_cell.angle_beta   90.00
_cell.angle_gamma   90.00
#
_symmetry.space_group_name_H-M   'P 1'
#
loop_
_entity.id
_entity.type
_entity.pdbx_description
1 polymer ?
#
loop_
_entity_poly.entity_id
_entity_poly.type
_entity_poly.pdbx_seq_one_letter_code
_entity_poly.pdbx_strand_id
1 'polypeptide(L)' 'KQPQSDCPSLLDALEVYLEQKGKGRPKTFRVAAERSCNYLIGLCGNKQLSDYTRQDALQFRDWLVARG' A
#
# COMPACT_ATOMS: atom_id res chain seq x y z
N LYS A 1 -6.75 26.65 -12.49
CA LYS A 1 -6.91 25.19 -12.69
C LYS A 1 -5.65 24.54 -12.12
N GLN A 2 -5.70 24.06 -10.87
CA GLN A 2 -4.56 23.32 -10.31
C GLN A 2 -4.41 22.02 -11.12
N PRO A 3 -3.19 21.58 -11.47
CA PRO A 3 -3.01 20.29 -12.09
C PRO A 3 -3.44 19.25 -11.06
N GLN A 4 -4.54 18.57 -11.32
CA GLN A 4 -4.95 17.39 -10.60
C GLN A 4 -3.89 16.33 -10.92
N SER A 5 -2.86 16.26 -10.08
CA SER A 5 -1.94 15.13 -10.07
C SER A 5 -2.79 13.91 -9.76
N ASP A 6 -3.05 13.09 -10.76
CA ASP A 6 -3.79 11.83 -10.63
C ASP A 6 -2.91 10.87 -9.82
N CYS A 7 -2.92 11.05 -8.50
CA CYS A 7 -2.10 10.28 -7.59
C CYS A 7 -2.75 8.89 -7.46
N PRO A 8 -2.05 7.80 -7.81
CA PRO A 8 -2.64 6.47 -7.79
C PRO A 8 -3.08 6.10 -6.37
N SER A 9 -4.09 5.23 -6.27
CA SER A 9 -4.40 4.59 -4.99
C SER A 9 -3.32 3.57 -4.62
N LEU A 10 -3.33 3.09 -3.37
CA LEU A 10 -2.38 2.06 -2.94
C LEU A 10 -2.50 0.78 -3.78
N LEU A 11 -3.73 0.40 -4.18
CA LEU A 11 -3.96 -0.77 -5.04
C LEU A 11 -3.42 -0.56 -6.46
N ASP A 12 -3.63 0.62 -7.05
CA ASP A 12 -3.09 0.93 -8.39
C ASP A 12 -1.56 0.92 -8.36
N ALA A 13 -0.97 1.52 -7.32
CA ALA A 13 0.48 1.51 -7.13
C ALA A 13 1.04 0.10 -6.88
N LEU A 14 0.28 -0.77 -6.20
CA LEU A 14 0.65 -2.17 -5.99
C LEU A 14 0.68 -2.94 -7.32
N GLU A 15 -0.29 -2.73 -8.19
CA GLU A 15 -0.30 -3.37 -9.52
C GLU A 15 0.95 -2.98 -10.32
N VAL A 16 1.25 -1.67 -10.41
CA VAL A 16 2.46 -1.16 -11.07
C VAL A 16 3.73 -1.75 -10.43
N TYR A 17 3.79 -1.84 -9.10
CA TYR A 17 4.93 -2.42 -8.40
C TYR A 17 5.12 -3.91 -8.75
N LEU A 18 4.03 -4.68 -8.83
CA LEU A 18 4.08 -6.09 -9.17
C LEU A 18 4.50 -6.32 -10.63
N GLU A 19 4.03 -5.49 -11.56
CA GLU A 19 4.45 -5.55 -12.95
C GLU A 19 5.95 -5.26 -13.11
N GLN A 20 6.43 -4.20 -12.45
CA GLN A 20 7.82 -3.73 -12.59
C GLN A 20 8.82 -4.57 -11.81
N LYS A 21 8.46 -5.05 -10.60
CA LYS A 21 9.38 -5.72 -9.67
C LYS A 21 9.08 -7.20 -9.46
N GLY A 22 7.93 -7.69 -9.92
CA GLY A 22 7.52 -9.09 -9.78
C GLY A 22 8.12 -10.02 -10.83
N LYS A 23 8.62 -9.52 -11.96
CA LYS A 23 9.20 -10.37 -13.02
C LYS A 23 10.40 -11.17 -12.47
N GLY A 24 10.33 -12.50 -12.57
CA GLY A 24 11.36 -13.42 -12.05
C GLY A 24 11.35 -13.63 -10.54
N ARG A 25 10.38 -13.07 -9.81
CA ARG A 25 10.19 -13.31 -8.37
C ARG A 25 9.27 -14.52 -8.13
N PRO A 26 9.42 -15.23 -7.00
CA PRO A 26 8.52 -16.32 -6.64
C PRO A 26 7.10 -15.80 -6.37
N LYS A 27 6.08 -16.68 -6.47
CA LYS A 27 4.67 -16.33 -6.18
C LYS A 27 4.47 -15.71 -4.80
N THR A 28 5.30 -16.11 -3.83
CA THR A 28 5.30 -15.57 -2.46
C THR A 28 5.61 -14.08 -2.40
N PHE A 29 6.34 -13.53 -3.37
CA PHE A 29 6.58 -12.09 -3.47
C PHE A 29 5.29 -11.31 -3.66
N ARG A 30 4.45 -11.75 -4.61
CA ARG A 30 3.15 -11.13 -4.86
C ARG A 30 2.25 -11.21 -3.62
N VAL A 31 2.15 -12.41 -3.03
CA VAL A 31 1.36 -12.64 -1.82
C VAL A 31 1.82 -11.76 -0.66
N ALA A 32 3.13 -11.58 -0.48
CA ALA A 32 3.67 -10.73 0.58
C ALA A 32 3.35 -9.24 0.35
N ALA A 33 3.45 -8.76 -0.89
CA ALA A 33 3.10 -7.39 -1.25
C ALA A 33 1.60 -7.12 -1.06
N GLU A 34 0.75 -7.99 -1.59
CA GLU A 34 -0.71 -7.92 -1.41
C GLU A 34 -1.10 -7.97 0.08
N ARG A 35 -0.51 -8.88 0.86
CA ARG A 35 -0.75 -8.99 2.30
C ARG A 35 -0.41 -7.69 3.04
N SER A 36 0.72 -7.07 2.71
CA SER A 36 1.15 -5.82 3.33
C SER A 36 0.19 -4.67 3.00
N CYS A 37 -0.20 -4.53 1.74
CA CYS A 37 -1.19 -3.51 1.31
C CYS A 37 -2.56 -3.76 1.94
N ASN A 38 -3.02 -5.02 2.00
CA ASN A 38 -4.30 -5.36 2.62
C ASN A 38 -4.35 -5.02 4.12
N TYR A 39 -3.23 -5.10 4.83
CA TYR A 39 -3.17 -4.66 6.22
C TYR A 39 -3.34 -3.16 6.37
N LEU A 40 -2.63 -2.38 5.54
CA LEU A 40 -2.77 -0.93 5.56
C LEU A 40 -4.19 -0.50 5.17
N ILE A 41 -4.76 -1.11 4.13
CA ILE A 41 -6.14 -0.84 3.69
C ILE A 41 -7.16 -1.19 4.76
N GLY A 42 -6.98 -2.31 5.48
CA GLY A 42 -7.88 -2.71 6.55
C GLY A 42 -7.93 -1.73 7.72
N LEU A 43 -6.88 -0.92 7.91
CA LEU A 43 -6.79 0.07 8.99
C LEU A 43 -7.11 1.49 8.54
N CYS A 44 -6.62 1.86 7.36
CA CYS A 44 -6.56 3.24 6.88
C CYS A 44 -7.40 3.47 5.62
N GLY A 45 -7.98 2.42 5.03
CA GLY A 45 -8.69 2.47 3.75
C GLY A 45 -7.76 2.50 2.54
N ASN A 46 -8.30 2.22 1.35
CA ASN A 46 -7.57 2.44 0.10
C ASN A 46 -7.72 3.91 -0.31
N LYS A 47 -6.66 4.70 -0.12
CA LYS A 47 -6.60 6.13 -0.45
C LYS A 47 -5.56 6.38 -1.54
N GLN A 48 -5.58 7.59 -2.12
CA GLN A 48 -4.47 8.05 -2.96
C GLN A 48 -3.18 8.10 -2.15
N LEU A 49 -2.03 7.85 -2.78
CA LEU A 49 -0.74 7.87 -2.08
C LEU A 49 -0.47 9.22 -1.39
N SER A 50 -0.95 10.32 -1.97
CA SER A 50 -0.84 11.68 -1.41
C SER A 50 -1.69 11.91 -0.15
N ASP A 51 -2.72 11.09 0.06
CA ASP A 51 -3.70 11.29 1.14
C ASP A 51 -3.32 10.53 2.42
N TYR A 52 -2.29 9.68 2.37
CA TYR A 52 -1.79 9.03 3.57
C TYR A 52 -1.09 10.03 4.47
N THR A 53 -1.52 10.04 5.72
CA THR A 53 -1.02 10.96 6.73
C THR A 53 -0.01 10.27 7.65
N ARG A 54 0.69 11.08 8.45
CA ARG A 54 1.51 10.56 9.55
C ARG A 54 0.68 9.70 10.51
N GLN A 55 -0.58 10.06 10.74
CA GLN A 55 -1.46 9.32 11.64
C GLN A 55 -1.76 7.91 11.11
N ASP A 56 -1.98 7.76 9.79
CA ASP A 56 -2.16 6.45 9.17
C ASP A 56 -0.93 5.55 9.39
N ALA A 57 0.28 6.11 9.23
CA ALA A 57 1.53 5.39 9.46
C ALA A 57 1.70 4.96 10.92
N LEU A 58 1.34 5.81 11.89
CA LEU A 58 1.38 5.47 13.32
C LEU A 58 0.39 4.35 13.64
N GLN A 59 -0.84 4.44 13.15
CA GLN A 59 -1.86 3.42 13.37
C GLN A 59 -1.43 2.07 12.79
N PHE A 60 -0.87 2.06 11.58
CA PHE A 60 -0.36 0.84 10.97
C PHE A 60 0.80 0.23 11.78
N ARG A 61 1.76 1.07 12.21
CA ARG A 61 2.88 0.62 13.07
C ARG A 61 2.37 0.02 14.37
N ASP A 62 1.48 0.71 15.07
CA ASP A 62 0.99 0.28 16.38
C ASP A 62 0.19 -1.01 16.26
N TRP A 63 -0.57 -1.16 15.18
CA TRP A 63 -1.25 -2.41 14.87
C TRP A 63 -0.29 -3.57 14.55
N LEU A 64 0.79 -3.33 13.81
CA LEU A 64 1.80 -4.36 13.55
C LEU A 64 2.46 -4.82 14.86
N VAL A 65 2.81 -3.89 15.75
CA VAL A 65 3.37 -4.20 17.08
C VAL A 65 2.39 -5.02 17.92
N ALA A 66 1.11 -4.66 17.92
CA ALA A 66 0.07 -5.37 18.67
C ALA A 66 -0.19 -6.80 18.13
N ARG A 67 0.12 -7.04 16.86
CA ARG A 67 -0.11 -8.32 16.19
C ARG A 67 0.98 -9.37 16.49
N GLY A 68 2.16 -8.94 16.94
CA GLY A 68 3.34 -9.78 17.23
C GLY A 68 4.31 -9.89 16.06
#